data_AF-A0A5E3WPP0-F1
#
_entry.id   AF-A0A5E3WPP0-F1
#
_cell.length_a   1.000
_cell.length_b   1.000
_cell.length_c   1.000
_cell.angle_alpha   90.00
_cell.angle_beta   90.00
_cell.angle_gamma   90.00
#
_symmetry.space_group_name_H-M   'P 1'
#
loop_
_entity.id
_entity.type
_entity.pdbx_description
1 polymer ?
#
loop_
_entity_poly.entity_id
_entity_poly.type
_entity_poly.pdbx_seq_one_letter_code
_entity_poly.pdbx_strand_id
1 'polypeptide(L)'
;MSVYSLHGKGLKLDTRTDIEPYLREINPEALEEIHLGGNTIGIEAAQALAEVLQKATNLRVADYADIFTGRLISEIPQAISALCDALIDKEHLIEIDLSDNAFGGRVVDPLVPFLTGNRSYQIFKLNNNGLGPAGGTVIADALRANAELSAKEGKKSNLRVVVCGRNRLEDGSASAWAAAFKAHGTLEEVRMPQNGIRMDGIEALAGGLSANPSLAHLDLQDNTFSQQGERAFAAALSKWPALHTLNFSDCVLSDEGQVPETITALAAGSSPALKRLLIQNNNLDAATLKVLADNIGGGLKTVSRIEFQANDVEEDDEEMLALMENMTARGGKFLFDDEDEEEEEPDINEQEPEAVPAAAEVAKVLSPGQAKTPADNDADDLADLLGKVSLNK
;
A
#
# COMPACT_ATOMS: atom_id res chain seq x y z
N MET A 1 3.01 20.48 16.30
CA MET A 1 3.70 19.34 15.69
C MET A 1 5.09 19.20 16.24
N SER A 2 5.25 18.30 17.20
CA SER A 2 6.56 17.73 17.55
C SER A 2 6.74 16.44 16.78
N VAL A 3 7.56 16.47 15.74
CA VAL A 3 7.94 15.30 14.94
C VAL A 3 9.26 14.78 15.47
N TYR A 4 9.35 13.47 15.73
CA TYR A 4 10.60 12.81 16.04
C TYR A 4 10.90 11.74 14.99
N SER A 5 12.07 11.81 14.37
CA SER A 5 12.43 10.91 13.27
C SER A 5 13.83 10.33 13.44
N LEU A 6 13.91 9.01 13.29
CA LEU A 6 15.13 8.24 13.06
C LEU A 6 15.20 7.74 11.61
N HIS A 7 14.31 8.19 10.73
CA HIS A 7 14.19 7.67 9.37
C HIS A 7 15.53 7.65 8.61
N GLY A 8 15.85 6.53 7.96
CA GLY A 8 17.02 6.38 7.09
C GLY A 8 18.38 6.40 7.80
N LYS A 9 18.43 6.33 9.14
CA LYS A 9 19.71 6.40 9.89
C LYS A 9 20.50 5.08 9.89
N GLY A 10 19.92 3.96 9.46
CA GLY A 10 20.62 2.66 9.38
C GLY A 10 21.06 2.14 10.76
N LEU A 11 20.34 2.48 11.82
CA LEU A 11 20.70 2.12 13.19
C LEU A 11 20.38 0.66 13.48
N LYS A 12 21.28 -0.01 14.18
CA LYS A 12 21.03 -1.33 14.76
C LYS A 12 20.76 -1.19 16.26
N LEU A 13 19.49 -1.22 16.63
CA LEU A 13 19.00 -0.98 17.98
C LEU A 13 18.58 -2.31 18.61
N ASP A 14 19.54 -3.10 19.07
CA ASP A 14 19.26 -4.45 19.59
C ASP A 14 18.76 -4.41 21.04
N THR A 15 19.38 -3.56 21.86
CA THR A 15 19.21 -3.49 23.32
C THR A 15 18.61 -2.17 23.77
N ARG A 16 18.19 -2.10 25.05
CA ARG A 16 17.81 -0.82 25.67
C ARG A 16 18.93 0.22 25.59
N THR A 17 20.19 -0.20 25.76
CA THR A 17 21.34 0.71 25.75
C THR A 17 21.52 1.38 24.40
N ASP A 18 21.22 0.67 23.31
CA ASP A 18 21.40 1.19 21.95
C ASP A 18 20.39 2.29 21.62
N ILE A 19 19.13 2.13 22.08
CA ILE A 19 18.07 3.11 21.81
C ILE A 19 18.02 4.26 22.82
N GLU A 20 18.54 4.08 24.03
CA GLU A 20 18.47 5.04 25.14
C GLU A 20 18.93 6.47 24.79
N PRO A 21 20.03 6.71 24.03
CA PRO A 21 20.42 8.07 23.64
C PRO A 21 19.32 8.80 22.86
N TYR A 22 18.63 8.07 21.98
CA TYR A 22 17.54 8.58 21.13
C TYR A 22 16.26 8.82 21.94
N LEU A 23 15.94 7.93 22.90
CA LEU A 23 14.76 8.09 23.75
C LEU A 23 14.82 9.37 24.60
N ARG A 24 16.02 9.81 25.00
CA ARG A 24 16.21 11.03 25.80
C ARG A 24 15.90 12.32 25.04
N GLU A 25 15.88 12.26 23.72
CA GLU A 25 15.53 13.39 22.85
C GLU A 25 14.01 13.55 22.73
N ILE A 26 13.24 12.51 23.07
CA ILE A 26 11.79 12.50 22.95
C ILE A 26 11.16 13.18 24.17
N ASN A 27 10.39 14.24 23.93
CA ASN A 27 9.41 14.73 24.89
C ASN A 27 8.04 14.06 24.62
N PRO A 28 7.62 13.04 25.38
CA PRO A 28 6.41 12.29 25.08
C PRO A 28 5.15 13.14 25.15
N GLU A 29 5.06 14.12 26.05
CA GLU A 29 3.87 14.98 26.18
C GLU A 29 3.63 15.86 24.94
N ALA A 30 4.69 16.18 24.19
CA ALA A 30 4.62 16.98 22.98
C ALA A 30 4.59 16.14 21.69
N LEU A 31 5.00 14.86 21.75
CA LEU A 31 5.19 13.99 20.58
C LEU A 31 3.87 13.81 19.81
N GLU A 32 3.88 14.23 18.55
CA GLU A 32 2.75 14.08 17.63
C GLU A 32 3.05 13.04 16.54
N GLU A 33 4.31 12.86 16.14
CA GLU A 33 4.69 11.94 15.07
C GLU A 33 6.00 11.23 15.40
N ILE A 34 6.06 9.93 15.12
CA ILE A 34 7.28 9.14 15.23
C ILE A 34 7.55 8.38 13.92
N HIS A 35 8.76 8.53 13.38
CA HIS A 35 9.22 7.87 12.16
C HIS A 35 10.47 7.05 12.42
N LEU A 36 10.39 5.75 12.17
CA LEU A 36 11.44 4.79 12.55
C LEU A 36 12.06 4.06 11.36
N GLY A 37 11.56 4.25 10.14
CA GLY A 37 11.95 3.42 9.00
C GLY A 37 13.43 3.50 8.61
N GLY A 38 13.92 2.42 7.98
CA GLY A 38 15.33 2.27 7.63
C GLY A 38 16.24 2.01 8.83
N ASN A 39 15.70 1.41 9.91
CA ASN A 39 16.46 1.00 11.09
C ASN A 39 16.12 -0.44 11.48
N THR A 40 16.95 -1.07 12.31
CA THR A 40 16.73 -2.44 12.78
C THR A 40 16.43 -2.41 14.28
N ILE A 41 15.19 -2.65 14.67
CA ILE A 41 14.72 -2.57 16.06
C ILE A 41 14.60 -3.98 16.66
N GLY A 42 15.29 -4.19 17.77
CA GLY A 42 15.21 -5.41 18.56
C GLY A 42 14.23 -5.38 19.72
N ILE A 43 14.05 -6.52 20.36
CA ILE A 43 13.02 -6.73 21.39
C ILE A 43 13.16 -5.71 22.54
N GLU A 44 14.37 -5.58 23.10
CA GLU A 44 14.59 -4.68 24.24
C GLU A 44 14.50 -3.20 23.84
N ALA A 45 14.96 -2.85 22.64
CA ALA A 45 14.83 -1.51 22.12
C ALA A 45 13.35 -1.13 21.88
N ALA A 46 12.57 -2.03 21.28
CA ALA A 46 11.14 -1.87 21.09
C ALA A 46 10.39 -1.70 22.41
N GLN A 47 10.73 -2.51 23.43
CA GLN A 47 10.16 -2.38 24.77
C GLN A 47 10.50 -1.04 25.42
N ALA A 48 11.76 -0.59 25.32
CA ALA A 48 12.16 0.70 25.86
C ALA A 48 11.46 1.87 25.15
N LEU A 49 11.29 1.78 23.82
CA LEU A 49 10.52 2.77 23.07
C LEU A 49 9.03 2.75 23.45
N ALA A 50 8.43 1.57 23.61
CA ALA A 50 7.05 1.41 24.02
C ALA A 50 6.76 2.12 25.37
N GLU A 51 7.67 2.08 26.34
CA GLU A 51 7.55 2.80 27.61
C GLU A 51 7.47 4.32 27.45
N VAL A 52 8.14 4.87 26.43
CA VAL A 52 8.04 6.30 26.07
C VAL A 52 6.72 6.58 25.37
N LEU A 53 6.34 5.74 24.41
CA LEU A 53 5.11 5.89 23.63
C LEU A 53 3.84 5.75 24.47
N GLN A 54 3.85 4.94 25.54
CA GLN A 54 2.75 4.88 26.51
C GLN A 54 2.40 6.27 27.09
N LYS A 55 3.39 7.16 27.24
CA LYS A 55 3.20 8.52 27.75
C LYS A 55 2.85 9.53 26.65
N ALA A 56 2.99 9.16 25.38
CA ALA A 56 2.76 10.05 24.24
C ALA A 56 1.29 10.12 23.87
N THR A 57 0.48 10.83 24.67
CA THR A 57 -0.98 10.90 24.49
C THR A 57 -1.43 11.66 23.25
N ASN A 58 -0.57 12.54 22.71
CA ASN A 58 -0.86 13.37 21.54
C ASN A 58 -0.40 12.74 20.22
N LEU A 59 0.04 11.49 20.21
CA LEU A 59 0.56 10.82 19.03
C LEU A 59 -0.52 10.67 17.95
N ARG A 60 -0.19 11.10 16.74
CA ARG A 60 -1.03 11.15 15.54
C ARG A 60 -0.51 10.25 14.43
N VAL A 61 0.82 10.13 14.29
CA VAL A 61 1.45 9.30 13.26
C VAL A 61 2.45 8.37 13.91
N ALA A 62 2.34 7.08 13.59
CA ALA A 62 3.33 6.06 13.91
C ALA A 62 3.78 5.39 12.61
N ASP A 63 4.95 5.78 12.14
CA ASP A 63 5.59 5.20 10.97
C ASP A 63 6.65 4.18 11.41
N TYR A 64 6.24 2.92 11.32
CA TYR A 64 7.02 1.72 11.62
C TYR A 64 7.35 0.94 10.35
N ALA A 65 7.33 1.57 9.17
CA ALA A 65 7.74 0.90 7.95
C ALA A 65 9.23 0.52 8.02
N ASP A 66 9.62 -0.64 7.48
CA ASP A 66 11.03 -1.10 7.41
C ASP A 66 11.82 -0.95 8.74
N ILE A 67 11.31 -1.55 9.82
CA ILE A 67 12.00 -1.53 11.14
C ILE A 67 12.61 -2.89 11.55
N PHE A 68 12.32 -3.95 10.80
CA PHE A 68 12.73 -5.32 11.14
C PHE A 68 13.66 -5.98 10.13
N THR A 69 14.25 -5.20 9.21
CA THR A 69 15.27 -5.70 8.30
C THR A 69 16.40 -6.38 9.07
N GLY A 70 16.68 -7.64 8.74
CA GLY A 70 17.69 -8.48 9.38
C GLY A 70 17.30 -9.12 10.72
N ARG A 71 16.11 -8.87 11.26
CA ARG A 71 15.63 -9.49 12.50
C ARG A 71 15.12 -10.90 12.27
N LEU A 72 15.24 -11.76 13.27
CA LEU A 72 14.71 -13.13 13.20
C LEU A 72 13.19 -13.11 13.35
N ILE A 73 12.51 -14.00 12.63
CA ILE A 73 11.04 -14.19 12.74
C ILE A 73 10.58 -14.54 14.16
N SER A 74 11.48 -15.08 15.00
CA SER A 74 11.21 -15.38 16.41
C SER A 74 11.26 -14.18 17.34
N GLU A 75 11.79 -13.04 16.88
CA GLU A 75 11.96 -11.80 17.66
C GLU A 75 10.95 -10.72 17.28
N ILE A 76 10.53 -10.70 16.01
CA ILE A 76 9.57 -9.73 15.49
C ILE A 76 8.26 -9.74 16.30
N PRO A 77 7.63 -10.87 16.63
CA PRO A 77 6.39 -10.89 17.40
C PRO A 77 6.46 -10.10 18.72
N GLN A 78 7.54 -10.27 19.50
CA GLN A 78 7.68 -9.62 20.80
C GLN A 78 7.97 -8.13 20.65
N ALA A 79 8.80 -7.76 19.67
CA ALA A 79 9.10 -6.37 19.38
C ALA A 79 7.85 -5.62 18.88
N ILE A 80 7.13 -6.18 17.90
CA ILE A 80 5.96 -5.51 17.32
C ILE A 80 4.78 -5.47 18.29
N SER A 81 4.57 -6.51 19.11
CA SER A 81 3.59 -6.45 20.20
C SER A 81 3.88 -5.28 21.14
N ALA A 82 5.13 -5.10 21.57
CA ALA A 82 5.47 -3.98 22.46
C ALA A 82 5.14 -2.61 21.84
N LEU A 83 5.49 -2.42 20.56
CA LEU A 83 5.23 -1.17 19.86
C LEU A 83 3.74 -0.93 19.62
N CYS A 84 3.00 -1.93 19.11
CA CYS A 84 1.58 -1.81 18.81
C CYS A 84 0.70 -1.72 20.07
N ASP A 85 1.04 -2.44 21.14
CA ASP A 85 0.30 -2.38 22.40
C ASP A 85 0.37 -0.98 23.02
N ALA A 86 1.51 -0.29 22.87
CA ALA A 86 1.66 1.10 23.31
C ALA A 86 0.80 2.10 22.52
N LEU A 87 0.22 1.68 21.39
CA LEU A 87 -0.66 2.49 20.54
C LEU A 87 -2.15 2.24 20.79
N ILE A 88 -2.54 1.20 21.53
CA ILE A 88 -3.95 0.78 21.67
C ILE A 88 -4.86 1.92 22.19
N ASP A 89 -4.37 2.70 23.15
CA ASP A 89 -5.10 3.77 23.84
C ASP A 89 -4.91 5.16 23.20
N LYS A 90 -4.28 5.25 22.04
CA LYS A 90 -3.99 6.53 21.37
C LYS A 90 -5.23 7.05 20.65
N GLU A 91 -5.98 7.90 21.34
CA GLU A 91 -7.23 8.52 20.85
C GLU A 91 -7.02 9.53 19.72
N HIS A 92 -5.79 10.03 19.56
CA HIS A 92 -5.42 10.99 18.51
C HIS A 92 -4.70 10.37 17.32
N LEU A 93 -4.47 9.05 17.33
CA LEU A 93 -3.78 8.35 16.24
C LEU A 93 -4.61 8.46 14.96
N ILE A 94 -3.97 8.93 13.89
CA ILE A 94 -4.53 9.10 12.55
C ILE A 94 -3.93 8.09 11.61
N GLU A 95 -2.62 7.86 11.68
CA GLU A 95 -1.89 7.02 10.75
C GLU A 95 -1.01 6.01 11.47
N ILE A 96 -1.05 4.78 10.97
CA ILE A 96 -0.13 3.71 11.31
C ILE A 96 0.40 3.11 10.01
N ASP A 97 1.71 3.14 9.84
CA ASP A 97 2.41 2.47 8.75
C ASP A 97 3.24 1.30 9.30
N LEU A 98 2.96 0.11 8.80
CA LEU A 98 3.62 -1.15 9.16
C LEU A 98 4.28 -1.81 7.94
N SER A 99 4.38 -1.09 6.82
CA SER A 99 4.86 -1.62 5.54
C SER A 99 6.30 -2.13 5.60
N ASP A 100 6.70 -2.96 4.64
CA ASP A 100 8.09 -3.42 4.47
C ASP A 100 8.68 -4.15 5.67
N ASN A 101 7.82 -4.79 6.47
CA ASN A 101 8.22 -5.66 7.56
C ASN A 101 7.86 -7.11 7.22
N ALA A 102 8.84 -8.01 7.24
CA ALA A 102 8.66 -9.43 6.93
C ALA A 102 7.88 -10.20 8.01
N PHE A 103 6.61 -9.85 8.24
CA PHE A 103 5.74 -10.52 9.19
C PHE A 103 5.45 -11.95 8.75
N GLY A 104 5.11 -12.15 7.48
CA GLY A 104 4.60 -13.43 7.04
C GLY A 104 3.27 -13.80 7.71
N GLY A 105 2.64 -14.89 7.27
CA GLY A 105 1.38 -15.35 7.85
C GLY A 105 1.44 -15.83 9.31
N ARG A 106 2.63 -15.92 9.92
CA ARG A 106 2.83 -16.45 11.29
C ARG A 106 3.05 -15.37 12.35
N VAL A 107 3.23 -14.10 11.96
CA VAL A 107 3.55 -12.99 12.88
C VAL A 107 2.44 -11.94 12.92
N VAL A 108 1.31 -12.19 12.26
CA VAL A 108 0.17 -11.27 12.23
C VAL A 108 -0.64 -11.23 13.53
N ASP A 109 -0.65 -12.31 14.30
CA ASP A 109 -1.42 -12.40 15.56
C ASP A 109 -1.07 -11.28 16.56
N PRO A 110 0.22 -10.94 16.78
CA PRO A 110 0.65 -9.74 17.51
C PRO A 110 -0.04 -8.42 17.15
N LEU A 111 -0.49 -8.24 15.90
CA LEU A 111 -1.11 -6.99 15.44
C LEU A 111 -2.59 -6.90 15.81
N VAL A 112 -3.25 -8.05 16.02
CA VAL A 112 -4.70 -8.15 16.21
C VAL A 112 -5.22 -7.31 17.38
N PRO A 113 -4.59 -7.29 18.58
CA PRO A 113 -5.06 -6.47 19.70
C PRO A 113 -5.12 -4.97 19.34
N PHE A 114 -4.09 -4.45 18.68
CA PHE A 114 -4.03 -3.07 18.22
C PHE A 114 -5.06 -2.79 17.13
N LEU A 115 -5.07 -3.60 16.07
CA LEU A 115 -5.97 -3.40 14.93
C LEU A 115 -7.45 -3.45 15.34
N THR A 116 -7.79 -4.30 16.33
CA THR A 116 -9.14 -4.41 16.87
C THR A 116 -9.46 -3.30 17.87
N GLY A 117 -8.50 -2.95 18.73
CA GLY A 117 -8.71 -2.11 19.91
C GLY A 117 -8.62 -0.61 19.65
N ASN A 118 -7.60 -0.15 18.92
CA ASN A 118 -7.51 1.25 18.54
C ASN A 118 -8.51 1.53 17.43
N ARG A 119 -9.47 2.44 17.67
CA ARG A 119 -10.52 2.79 16.70
C ARG A 119 -10.41 4.24 16.24
N SER A 120 -9.25 4.85 16.44
CA SER A 120 -8.97 6.26 16.13
C SER A 120 -8.35 6.43 14.76
N TYR A 121 -7.46 5.50 14.36
CA TYR A 121 -6.72 5.59 13.11
C TYR A 121 -7.65 5.65 11.89
N GLN A 122 -7.24 6.45 10.92
CA GLN A 122 -7.93 6.73 9.67
C GLN A 122 -7.16 6.17 8.48
N ILE A 123 -5.84 6.04 8.61
CA ILE A 123 -4.93 5.54 7.58
C ILE A 123 -4.21 4.31 8.12
N PHE A 124 -4.39 3.19 7.44
CA PHE A 124 -3.75 1.92 7.74
C PHE A 124 -2.94 1.45 6.53
N LYS A 125 -1.62 1.35 6.70
CA LYS A 125 -0.71 0.86 5.68
C LYS A 125 0.00 -0.41 6.16
N LEU A 126 -0.04 -1.43 5.32
CA LEU A 126 0.53 -2.75 5.55
C LEU A 126 0.98 -3.32 4.19
N ASN A 127 1.82 -2.58 3.45
CA ASN A 127 2.33 -3.03 2.15
C ASN A 127 3.55 -3.94 2.32
N ASN A 128 3.70 -4.93 1.43
CA ASN A 128 4.93 -5.72 1.31
C ASN A 128 5.37 -6.43 2.61
N ASN A 129 4.42 -7.07 3.30
CA ASN A 129 4.65 -7.79 4.55
C ASN A 129 4.66 -9.32 4.41
N GLY A 130 4.43 -9.84 3.19
CA GLY A 130 4.48 -11.27 2.89
C GLY A 130 3.40 -12.12 3.60
N LEU A 131 2.24 -11.53 3.92
CA LEU A 131 1.22 -12.12 4.79
C LEU A 131 0.71 -13.50 4.30
N GLY A 132 0.54 -13.66 2.99
CA GLY A 132 -0.20 -14.78 2.41
C GLY A 132 -1.69 -14.76 2.76
N PRO A 133 -2.50 -15.71 2.26
CA PRO A 133 -3.96 -15.69 2.45
C PRO A 133 -4.39 -15.92 3.90
N ALA A 134 -3.66 -16.76 4.64
CA ALA A 134 -3.96 -17.00 6.06
C ALA A 134 -3.71 -15.73 6.89
N GLY A 135 -2.56 -15.07 6.69
CA GLY A 135 -2.24 -13.82 7.38
C GLY A 135 -3.20 -12.70 6.99
N GLY A 136 -3.51 -12.59 5.69
CA GLY A 136 -4.50 -11.64 5.16
C GLY A 136 -5.87 -11.77 5.81
N THR A 137 -6.34 -13.00 6.01
CA THR A 137 -7.62 -13.26 6.71
C THR A 137 -7.60 -12.76 8.15
N VAL A 138 -6.52 -12.99 8.89
CA VAL A 138 -6.39 -12.51 10.28
C VAL A 138 -6.46 -10.99 10.36
N ILE A 139 -5.76 -10.28 9.47
CA ILE A 139 -5.78 -8.82 9.40
C ILE A 139 -7.19 -8.32 9.06
N ALA A 140 -7.82 -8.89 8.02
CA ALA A 140 -9.16 -8.50 7.61
C ALA A 140 -10.21 -8.75 8.71
N ASP A 141 -10.14 -9.88 9.42
CA ASP A 141 -11.04 -10.17 10.53
C ASP A 141 -10.85 -9.18 11.71
N ALA A 142 -9.62 -8.77 12.00
CA ALA A 142 -9.34 -7.76 13.01
C ALA A 142 -9.92 -6.39 12.63
N LEU A 143 -9.78 -5.97 11.37
CA LEU A 143 -10.39 -4.75 10.85
C LEU A 143 -11.93 -4.83 10.87
N ARG A 144 -12.52 -5.97 10.49
CA ARG A 144 -13.97 -6.17 10.62
C ARG A 144 -14.43 -6.01 12.06
N ALA A 145 -13.73 -6.65 13.01
CA ALA A 145 -14.04 -6.55 14.43
C ALA A 145 -13.93 -5.10 14.94
N ASN A 146 -12.95 -4.34 14.48
CA ASN A 146 -12.80 -2.91 14.77
C ASN A 146 -14.05 -2.10 14.37
N ALA A 147 -14.53 -2.28 13.14
CA ALA A 147 -15.74 -1.63 12.64
C ALA A 147 -16.99 -2.06 13.43
N GLU A 148 -17.14 -3.35 13.70
CA GLU A 148 -18.27 -3.90 14.45
C GLU A 148 -18.32 -3.38 15.90
N LEU A 149 -17.17 -3.22 16.56
CA LEU A 149 -17.08 -2.62 17.90
C LEU A 149 -17.50 -1.14 17.87
N SER A 150 -17.09 -0.38 16.86
CA SER A 150 -17.57 1.00 16.65
C SER A 150 -19.09 1.04 16.46
N ALA A 151 -19.63 0.16 15.62
CA ALA A 151 -21.06 0.09 15.35
C ALA A 151 -21.88 -0.28 16.60
N LYS A 152 -21.39 -1.20 17.45
CA LYS A 152 -22.01 -1.57 18.74
C LYS A 152 -22.11 -0.39 19.70
N GLU A 153 -21.22 0.58 19.59
CA GLU A 153 -21.26 1.84 20.36
C GLU A 153 -22.06 2.95 19.66
N GLY A 154 -22.71 2.66 18.53
CA GLY A 154 -23.43 3.66 17.74
C GLY A 154 -22.53 4.65 17.01
N LYS A 155 -21.24 4.35 16.87
CA LYS A 155 -20.25 5.18 16.16
C LYS A 155 -20.01 4.63 14.75
N LYS A 156 -19.72 5.52 13.81
CA LYS A 156 -19.15 5.11 12.51
C LYS A 156 -17.68 4.75 12.69
N SER A 157 -17.16 3.88 11.82
CA SER A 157 -15.72 3.65 11.78
C SER A 157 -14.97 4.93 11.38
N ASN A 158 -13.75 5.09 11.90
CA ASN A 158 -12.84 6.17 11.52
C ASN A 158 -11.92 5.80 10.35
N LEU A 159 -11.82 4.53 9.98
CA LEU A 159 -10.95 4.08 8.88
C LEU A 159 -11.41 4.69 7.54
N ARG A 160 -10.47 5.32 6.83
CA ARG A 160 -10.70 5.95 5.51
C ARG A 160 -9.80 5.35 4.43
N VAL A 161 -8.55 5.05 4.78
CA VAL A 161 -7.53 4.60 3.84
C VAL A 161 -7.00 3.24 4.26
N VAL A 162 -6.99 2.29 3.32
CA VAL A 162 -6.35 0.98 3.47
C VAL A 162 -5.36 0.78 2.32
N VAL A 163 -4.10 0.59 2.65
CA VAL A 163 -3.03 0.26 1.70
C VAL A 163 -2.44 -1.10 2.11
N CYS A 164 -2.67 -2.13 1.31
CA CYS A 164 -2.35 -3.52 1.65
C CYS A 164 -1.95 -4.33 0.39
N GLY A 165 -1.06 -3.79 -0.41
CA GLY A 165 -0.47 -4.42 -1.59
C GLY A 165 0.71 -5.35 -1.28
N ARG A 166 1.13 -6.12 -2.29
CA ARG A 166 2.35 -6.96 -2.26
C ARG A 166 2.39 -7.97 -1.10
N ASN A 167 1.23 -8.48 -0.71
CA ASN A 167 1.09 -9.40 0.43
C ASN A 167 0.71 -10.83 0.03
N ARG A 168 0.50 -11.09 -1.26
CA ARG A 168 -0.01 -12.37 -1.75
C ARG A 168 -1.30 -12.78 -1.03
N LEU A 169 -2.24 -11.84 -0.94
CA LEU A 169 -3.52 -12.08 -0.26
C LEU A 169 -4.35 -13.17 -0.96
N GLU A 170 -4.25 -13.24 -2.29
CA GLU A 170 -4.92 -14.20 -3.18
C GLU A 170 -6.45 -14.29 -2.90
N ASP A 171 -7.14 -15.22 -3.57
CA ASP A 171 -8.59 -15.40 -3.33
C ASP A 171 -8.91 -15.88 -1.91
N GLY A 172 -7.95 -16.57 -1.28
CA GLY A 172 -8.13 -17.22 0.02
C GLY A 172 -8.43 -16.26 1.18
N SER A 173 -8.15 -14.96 1.03
CA SER A 173 -8.50 -13.93 2.02
C SER A 173 -9.46 -12.85 1.51
N ALA A 174 -9.74 -12.81 0.21
CA ALA A 174 -10.51 -11.73 -0.41
C ALA A 174 -11.93 -11.61 0.16
N SER A 175 -12.59 -12.72 0.50
CA SER A 175 -13.90 -12.70 1.15
C SER A 175 -13.86 -12.07 2.56
N ALA A 176 -12.77 -12.26 3.31
CA ALA A 176 -12.59 -11.63 4.62
C ALA A 176 -12.38 -10.12 4.46
N TRP A 177 -11.56 -9.70 3.50
CA TRP A 177 -11.35 -8.29 3.15
C TRP A 177 -12.66 -7.62 2.70
N ALA A 178 -13.43 -8.28 1.84
CA ALA A 178 -14.74 -7.80 1.43
C ALA A 178 -15.69 -7.59 2.62
N ALA A 179 -15.70 -8.51 3.58
CA ALA A 179 -16.50 -8.39 4.79
C ALA A 179 -16.01 -7.23 5.68
N ALA A 180 -14.71 -7.02 5.79
CA ALA A 180 -14.12 -5.89 6.51
C ALA A 180 -14.53 -4.55 5.86
N PHE A 181 -14.31 -4.40 4.56
CA PHE A 181 -14.68 -3.18 3.81
C PHE A 181 -16.17 -2.87 3.91
N LYS A 182 -17.02 -3.91 3.86
CA LYS A 182 -18.46 -3.75 4.07
C LYS A 182 -18.81 -3.28 5.47
N ALA A 183 -18.12 -3.79 6.50
CA ALA A 183 -18.36 -3.39 7.89
C ALA A 183 -17.92 -1.95 8.16
N HIS A 184 -16.84 -1.48 7.52
CA HIS A 184 -16.38 -0.10 7.66
C HIS A 184 -17.32 0.92 7.00
N GLY A 185 -17.75 0.68 5.75
CA GLY A 185 -18.73 1.50 5.03
C GLY A 185 -18.39 3.00 4.92
N THR A 186 -17.12 3.35 5.13
CA THR A 186 -16.62 4.72 5.26
C THR A 186 -15.30 4.94 4.54
N LEU A 187 -14.82 3.94 3.78
CA LEU A 187 -13.56 4.03 3.07
C LEU A 187 -13.63 5.07 1.95
N GLU A 188 -12.54 5.81 1.81
CA GLU A 188 -12.28 6.83 0.80
C GLU A 188 -11.17 6.38 -0.14
N GLU A 189 -10.24 5.54 0.33
CA GLU A 189 -9.16 5.00 -0.49
C GLU A 189 -8.87 3.55 -0.13
N VAL A 190 -8.75 2.71 -1.17
CA VAL A 190 -8.30 1.32 -1.03
C VAL A 190 -7.27 1.04 -2.12
N ARG A 191 -6.07 0.62 -1.70
CA ARG A 191 -5.00 0.18 -2.60
C ARG A 191 -4.56 -1.22 -2.19
N MET A 192 -4.72 -2.18 -3.09
CA MET A 192 -4.33 -3.57 -2.87
C MET A 192 -3.58 -4.15 -4.09
N PRO A 193 -2.55 -3.44 -4.63
CA PRO A 193 -1.86 -3.89 -5.82
C PRO A 193 -1.05 -5.18 -5.57
N GLN A 194 -0.79 -5.95 -6.62
CA GLN A 194 0.17 -7.06 -6.62
C GLN A 194 -0.12 -8.11 -5.53
N ASN A 195 -1.38 -8.49 -5.35
CA ASN A 195 -1.80 -9.46 -4.34
C ASN A 195 -2.12 -10.84 -4.90
N GLY A 196 -2.09 -11.01 -6.22
CA GLY A 196 -2.44 -12.26 -6.89
C GLY A 196 -3.90 -12.67 -6.64
N ILE A 197 -4.78 -11.70 -6.39
CA ILE A 197 -6.22 -11.91 -6.26
C ILE A 197 -6.75 -12.20 -7.66
N ARG A 198 -7.65 -13.19 -7.79
CA ARG A 198 -8.20 -13.64 -9.06
C ARG A 198 -9.72 -13.48 -9.07
N MET A 199 -10.39 -14.10 -10.04
CA MET A 199 -11.81 -13.91 -10.35
C MET A 199 -12.76 -13.92 -9.13
N ASP A 200 -12.67 -14.92 -8.26
CA ASP A 200 -13.58 -15.06 -7.11
C ASP A 200 -13.29 -14.01 -6.04
N GLY A 201 -12.01 -13.70 -5.84
CA GLY A 201 -11.60 -12.65 -4.91
C GLY A 201 -11.98 -11.26 -5.39
N ILE A 202 -11.79 -10.96 -6.69
CA ILE A 202 -12.18 -9.70 -7.31
C ILE A 202 -13.69 -9.48 -7.21
N GLU A 203 -14.52 -10.49 -7.47
CA GLU A 203 -15.97 -10.39 -7.26
C GLU A 203 -16.31 -10.08 -5.79
N ALA A 204 -15.69 -10.79 -4.84
CA ALA A 204 -15.91 -10.55 -3.43
C ALA A 204 -15.56 -9.10 -3.04
N LEU A 205 -14.40 -8.60 -3.48
CA LEU A 205 -13.96 -7.23 -3.23
C LEU A 205 -14.95 -6.20 -3.79
N ALA A 206 -15.44 -6.36 -5.02
CA ALA A 206 -16.46 -5.48 -5.60
C ALA A 206 -17.72 -5.41 -4.72
N GLY A 207 -18.17 -6.56 -4.21
CA GLY A 207 -19.31 -6.65 -3.30
C GLY A 207 -19.09 -5.95 -1.95
N GLY A 208 -17.88 -6.07 -1.38
CA GLY A 208 -17.51 -5.39 -0.14
C GLY A 208 -17.38 -3.88 -0.29
N LEU A 209 -16.67 -3.44 -1.34
CA LEU A 209 -16.41 -2.03 -1.64
C LEU A 209 -17.68 -1.27 -2.05
N SER A 210 -18.70 -1.95 -2.58
CA SER A 210 -20.01 -1.35 -2.89
C SER A 210 -20.71 -0.71 -1.68
N ALA A 211 -20.29 -1.01 -0.45
CA ALA A 211 -20.80 -0.39 0.78
C ALA A 211 -20.12 0.95 1.13
N ASN A 212 -19.15 1.41 0.35
CA ASN A 212 -18.33 2.59 0.63
C ASN A 212 -18.59 3.70 -0.41
N PRO A 213 -19.68 4.48 -0.28
CA PRO A 213 -20.07 5.48 -1.28
C PRO A 213 -19.13 6.69 -1.38
N SER A 214 -18.23 6.85 -0.40
CA SER A 214 -17.21 7.89 -0.36
C SER A 214 -15.90 7.48 -1.03
N LEU A 215 -15.81 6.25 -1.58
CA LEU A 215 -14.59 5.76 -2.23
C LEU A 215 -14.20 6.70 -3.39
N ALA A 216 -13.03 7.29 -3.27
CA ALA A 216 -12.45 8.30 -4.14
C ALA A 216 -11.21 7.78 -4.89
N HIS A 217 -10.52 6.78 -4.34
CA HIS A 217 -9.35 6.18 -4.96
C HIS A 217 -9.39 4.65 -4.80
N LEU A 218 -9.34 3.94 -5.91
CA LEU A 218 -9.28 2.48 -5.93
C LEU A 218 -8.12 2.04 -6.82
N ASP A 219 -7.21 1.25 -6.23
CA ASP A 219 -6.09 0.64 -6.92
C ASP A 219 -6.07 -0.87 -6.66
N LEU A 220 -6.24 -1.64 -7.72
CA LEU A 220 -6.14 -3.11 -7.74
C LEU A 220 -5.11 -3.60 -8.76
N GLN A 221 -4.12 -2.76 -9.12
CA GLN A 221 -3.09 -3.05 -10.11
C GLN A 221 -2.44 -4.42 -9.89
N ASP A 222 -2.16 -5.14 -10.97
CA ASP A 222 -1.57 -6.49 -10.96
C ASP A 222 -2.34 -7.47 -10.04
N ASN A 223 -3.64 -7.54 -10.27
CA ASN A 223 -4.50 -8.63 -9.83
C ASN A 223 -5.29 -9.13 -11.04
N THR A 224 -5.61 -10.41 -11.12
CA THR A 224 -6.20 -10.98 -12.33
C THR A 224 -7.72 -10.86 -12.30
N PHE A 225 -8.22 -9.96 -13.12
CA PHE A 225 -9.62 -9.87 -13.45
C PHE A 225 -9.98 -10.99 -14.42
N SER A 226 -11.28 -11.21 -14.56
CA SER A 226 -11.88 -12.09 -15.56
C SER A 226 -13.22 -11.47 -15.93
N GLN A 227 -13.95 -12.05 -16.88
CA GLN A 227 -15.31 -11.58 -17.18
C GLN A 227 -16.23 -11.52 -15.95
N GLN A 228 -16.02 -12.41 -14.95
CA GLN A 228 -16.77 -12.40 -13.69
C GLN A 228 -16.40 -11.19 -12.82
N GLY A 229 -15.09 -10.92 -12.67
CA GLY A 229 -14.58 -9.76 -11.94
C GLY A 229 -15.02 -8.45 -12.58
N GLU A 230 -14.93 -8.36 -13.90
CA GLU A 230 -15.40 -7.22 -14.71
C GLU A 230 -16.87 -6.90 -14.47
N ARG A 231 -17.74 -7.90 -14.57
CA ARG A 231 -19.18 -7.75 -14.30
C ARG A 231 -19.45 -7.20 -12.91
N ALA A 232 -18.74 -7.72 -11.92
CA ALA A 232 -18.91 -7.31 -10.54
C ALA A 232 -18.51 -5.85 -10.34
N PHE A 233 -17.35 -5.43 -10.88
CA PHE A 233 -16.90 -4.04 -10.80
C PHE A 233 -17.75 -3.09 -11.65
N ALA A 234 -18.14 -3.48 -12.86
CA ALA A 234 -19.04 -2.70 -13.71
C ALA A 234 -20.36 -2.37 -12.97
N ALA A 235 -20.93 -3.34 -12.25
CA ALA A 235 -22.11 -3.12 -11.42
C ALA A 235 -21.84 -2.21 -10.20
N ALA A 236 -20.64 -2.31 -9.61
CA ALA A 236 -20.23 -1.55 -8.43
C ALA A 236 -19.91 -0.08 -8.72
N LEU A 237 -19.41 0.27 -9.92
CA LEU A 237 -18.99 1.64 -10.27
C LEU A 237 -20.06 2.72 -10.05
N SER A 238 -21.34 2.37 -10.17
CA SER A 238 -22.46 3.28 -9.89
C SER A 238 -22.61 3.65 -8.41
N LYS A 239 -21.95 2.90 -7.51
CA LYS A 239 -21.97 3.11 -6.06
C LYS A 239 -20.93 4.11 -5.57
N TRP A 240 -19.97 4.50 -6.42
CA TRP A 240 -18.86 5.38 -6.05
C TRP A 240 -18.94 6.72 -6.81
N PRO A 241 -19.91 7.59 -6.49
CA PRO A 241 -20.04 8.88 -7.16
C PRO A 241 -18.87 9.82 -6.91
N ALA A 242 -18.05 9.55 -5.88
CA ALA A 242 -16.86 10.32 -5.52
C ALA A 242 -15.56 9.74 -6.09
N LEU A 243 -15.60 8.65 -6.87
CA LEU A 243 -14.40 8.02 -7.42
C LEU A 243 -13.68 8.99 -8.37
N HIS A 244 -12.43 9.32 -8.03
CA HIS A 244 -11.56 10.21 -8.80
C HIS A 244 -10.42 9.46 -9.49
N THR A 245 -9.90 8.39 -8.87
CA THR A 245 -8.83 7.56 -9.43
C THR A 245 -9.25 6.11 -9.44
N LEU A 246 -9.14 5.48 -10.60
CA LEU A 246 -9.31 4.04 -10.78
C LEU A 246 -8.06 3.49 -11.45
N ASN A 247 -7.36 2.59 -10.76
CA ASN A 247 -6.20 1.89 -11.29
C ASN A 247 -6.46 0.40 -11.36
N PHE A 248 -6.66 -0.08 -12.59
CA PHE A 248 -6.81 -1.48 -12.98
C PHE A 248 -5.73 -1.86 -14.00
N SER A 249 -4.53 -1.32 -13.86
CA SER A 249 -3.39 -1.70 -14.71
C SER A 249 -2.95 -3.14 -14.44
N ASP A 250 -2.44 -3.83 -15.45
CA ASP A 250 -1.97 -5.22 -15.35
C ASP A 250 -3.06 -6.18 -14.82
N CYS A 251 -4.33 -5.89 -15.11
CA CYS A 251 -5.45 -6.62 -14.55
C CYS A 251 -6.03 -7.69 -15.46
N VAL A 252 -5.68 -7.74 -16.74
CA VAL A 252 -6.28 -8.66 -17.73
C VAL A 252 -7.81 -8.47 -17.77
N LEU A 253 -8.25 -7.24 -18.08
CA LEU A 253 -9.67 -6.86 -18.01
C LEU A 253 -10.54 -7.52 -19.10
N SER A 254 -9.97 -7.89 -20.23
CA SER A 254 -10.73 -8.52 -21.32
C SER A 254 -9.91 -9.55 -22.07
N ASP A 255 -10.60 -10.53 -22.65
CA ASP A 255 -10.03 -11.31 -23.73
C ASP A 255 -9.88 -10.42 -24.98
N GLU A 256 -8.90 -10.74 -25.84
CA GLU A 256 -8.67 -10.06 -27.12
C GLU A 256 -9.99 -9.88 -27.92
N GLY A 257 -10.24 -8.68 -28.44
CA GLY A 257 -11.44 -8.37 -29.21
C GLY A 257 -12.67 -7.97 -28.39
N GLN A 258 -12.59 -7.93 -27.05
CA GLN A 258 -13.72 -7.54 -26.19
C GLN A 258 -13.47 -6.18 -25.53
N VAL A 259 -14.53 -5.38 -25.41
CA VAL A 259 -14.51 -4.17 -24.58
C VAL A 259 -14.86 -4.57 -23.14
N PRO A 260 -14.03 -4.21 -22.14
CA PRO A 260 -14.34 -4.49 -20.75
C PRO A 260 -15.68 -3.87 -20.30
N GLU A 261 -16.41 -4.60 -19.45
CA GLU A 261 -17.71 -4.14 -18.95
C GLU A 261 -17.56 -2.91 -18.04
N THR A 262 -16.43 -2.79 -17.35
CA THR A 262 -16.07 -1.60 -16.57
C THR A 262 -15.95 -0.37 -17.44
N ILE A 263 -15.24 -0.46 -18.59
CA ILE A 263 -15.13 0.65 -19.56
C ILE A 263 -16.50 1.04 -20.11
N THR A 264 -17.33 0.05 -20.46
CA THR A 264 -18.70 0.31 -20.92
C THR A 264 -19.54 1.03 -19.85
N ALA A 265 -19.43 0.62 -18.58
CA ALA A 265 -20.16 1.24 -17.48
C ALA A 265 -19.69 2.68 -17.19
N LEU A 266 -18.38 2.95 -17.30
CA LEU A 266 -17.82 4.30 -17.18
C LEU A 266 -18.26 5.20 -18.33
N ALA A 267 -18.21 4.69 -19.57
CA ALA A 267 -18.70 5.39 -20.76
C ALA A 267 -20.20 5.75 -20.67
N ALA A 268 -20.99 4.92 -19.99
CA ALA A 268 -22.40 5.17 -19.68
C ALA A 268 -22.62 6.19 -18.53
N GLY A 269 -21.56 6.71 -17.91
CA GLY A 269 -21.60 7.75 -16.87
C GLY A 269 -21.55 7.25 -15.43
N SER A 270 -21.13 6.01 -15.19
CA SER A 270 -20.82 5.55 -13.83
C SER A 270 -19.58 6.27 -13.30
N SER A 271 -19.49 6.48 -11.98
CA SER A 271 -18.40 7.23 -11.35
C SER A 271 -18.15 8.61 -11.99
N PRO A 272 -19.14 9.52 -11.97
CA PRO A 272 -19.11 10.78 -12.72
C PRO A 272 -18.08 11.82 -12.24
N ALA A 273 -17.30 11.51 -11.20
CA ALA A 273 -16.20 12.32 -10.70
C ALA A 273 -14.82 11.81 -11.16
N LEU A 274 -14.76 10.75 -11.97
CA LEU A 274 -13.52 10.09 -12.38
C LEU A 274 -12.63 11.07 -13.14
N LYS A 275 -11.38 11.18 -12.70
CA LYS A 275 -10.35 12.06 -13.29
C LYS A 275 -9.20 11.26 -13.90
N ARG A 276 -8.77 10.20 -13.23
CA ARG A 276 -7.66 9.35 -13.64
C ARG A 276 -8.14 7.91 -13.84
N LEU A 277 -7.91 7.38 -15.04
CA LEU A 277 -8.20 6.00 -15.41
C LEU A 277 -6.89 5.35 -15.86
N LEU A 278 -6.37 4.44 -15.04
CA LEU A 278 -5.14 3.71 -15.31
C LEU A 278 -5.52 2.28 -15.70
N ILE A 279 -5.27 1.93 -16.95
CA ILE A 279 -5.69 0.69 -17.59
C ILE A 279 -4.58 0.15 -18.50
N GLN A 280 -3.32 0.38 -18.13
CA GLN A 280 -2.18 -0.19 -18.83
C GLN A 280 -2.21 -1.71 -18.83
N ASN A 281 -1.65 -2.32 -19.88
CA ASN A 281 -1.39 -3.76 -19.95
C ASN A 281 -2.61 -4.65 -19.64
N ASN A 282 -3.70 -4.43 -20.39
CA ASN A 282 -4.99 -5.10 -20.17
C ASN A 282 -5.57 -5.80 -21.41
N ASN A 283 -4.74 -6.00 -22.45
CA ASN A 283 -5.18 -6.55 -23.74
C ASN A 283 -6.32 -5.76 -24.38
N LEU A 284 -6.30 -4.43 -24.24
CA LEU A 284 -7.29 -3.54 -24.80
C LEU A 284 -6.93 -3.19 -26.25
N ASP A 285 -7.92 -3.13 -27.13
CA ASP A 285 -7.71 -2.92 -28.55
C ASP A 285 -8.47 -1.67 -29.08
N ALA A 286 -8.49 -1.51 -30.41
CA ALA A 286 -9.18 -0.44 -31.11
C ALA A 286 -10.69 -0.35 -30.77
N ALA A 287 -11.35 -1.45 -30.41
CA ALA A 287 -12.75 -1.41 -30.01
C ALA A 287 -12.93 -0.70 -28.66
N THR A 288 -11.98 -0.89 -27.74
CA THR A 288 -11.95 -0.17 -26.46
C THR A 288 -11.62 1.30 -26.66
N LEU A 289 -10.64 1.62 -27.50
CA LEU A 289 -10.32 3.01 -27.89
C LEU A 289 -11.54 3.73 -28.44
N LYS A 290 -12.26 3.09 -29.37
CA LYS A 290 -13.49 3.63 -29.92
C LYS A 290 -14.50 4.00 -28.83
N VAL A 291 -14.74 3.13 -27.86
CA VAL A 291 -15.67 3.41 -26.76
C VAL A 291 -15.21 4.60 -25.92
N LEU A 292 -13.90 4.70 -25.63
CA LEU A 292 -13.32 5.83 -24.93
C LEU A 292 -13.49 7.13 -25.74
N ALA A 293 -13.10 7.14 -27.02
CA ALA A 293 -13.18 8.28 -27.92
C ALA A 293 -14.61 8.79 -28.10
N ASP A 294 -15.57 7.89 -28.36
CA ASP A 294 -16.98 8.23 -28.54
C ASP A 294 -17.62 8.83 -27.27
N ASN A 295 -17.09 8.51 -26.08
CA ASN A 295 -17.69 8.89 -24.79
C ASN A 295 -16.85 9.84 -23.94
N ILE A 296 -15.66 10.25 -24.39
CA ILE A 296 -14.78 11.14 -23.63
C ILE A 296 -15.46 12.47 -23.31
N GLY A 297 -16.26 13.01 -24.22
CA GLY A 297 -17.07 14.22 -24.01
C GLY A 297 -18.42 14.01 -23.32
N GLY A 298 -18.80 12.74 -23.08
CA GLY A 298 -20.09 12.32 -22.55
C GLY A 298 -19.99 11.78 -21.13
N GLY A 299 -20.09 10.47 -20.96
CA GLY A 299 -20.00 9.81 -19.66
C GLY A 299 -18.65 10.01 -18.96
N LEU A 300 -17.58 10.18 -19.73
CA LEU A 300 -16.20 10.36 -19.24
C LEU A 300 -15.76 11.84 -19.23
N LYS A 301 -16.70 12.79 -19.23
CA LYS A 301 -16.42 14.24 -19.35
C LYS A 301 -15.55 14.84 -18.23
N THR A 302 -15.30 14.12 -17.14
CA THR A 302 -14.41 14.57 -16.06
C THR A 302 -13.02 13.96 -16.14
N VAL A 303 -12.83 12.94 -16.97
CA VAL A 303 -11.54 12.25 -17.12
C VAL A 303 -10.55 13.20 -17.77
N SER A 304 -9.43 13.43 -17.06
CA SER A 304 -8.34 14.30 -17.47
C SER A 304 -7.04 13.55 -17.66
N ARG A 305 -6.94 12.29 -17.22
CA ARG A 305 -5.77 11.43 -17.45
C ARG A 305 -6.23 10.00 -17.74
N ILE A 306 -5.78 9.45 -18.86
CA ILE A 306 -5.89 8.04 -19.19
C ILE A 306 -4.49 7.51 -19.43
N GLU A 307 -4.13 6.44 -18.73
CA GLU A 307 -2.91 5.67 -18.98
C GLU A 307 -3.31 4.37 -19.66
N PHE A 308 -2.83 4.19 -20.88
CA PHE A 308 -3.23 3.13 -21.81
C PHE A 308 -2.03 2.36 -22.38
N GLN A 309 -0.82 2.60 -21.88
CA GLN A 309 0.39 1.94 -22.33
C GLN A 309 0.29 0.41 -22.31
N ALA A 310 1.10 -0.24 -23.14
CA ALA A 310 1.20 -1.70 -23.22
C ALA A 310 -0.13 -2.42 -23.53
N ASN A 311 -1.04 -1.79 -24.27
CA ASN A 311 -2.24 -2.40 -24.82
C ASN A 311 -2.10 -2.72 -26.31
N ASP A 312 -3.02 -3.50 -26.86
CA ASP A 312 -2.95 -4.09 -28.21
C ASP A 312 -3.47 -3.12 -29.28
N VAL A 313 -2.78 -1.98 -29.46
CA VAL A 313 -3.17 -0.89 -30.38
C VAL A 313 -1.98 -0.39 -31.21
N GLU A 314 -2.25 0.06 -32.44
CA GLU A 314 -1.26 0.66 -33.34
C GLU A 314 -1.14 2.17 -33.08
N GLU A 315 0.05 2.75 -33.26
CA GLU A 315 0.33 4.18 -33.00
C GLU A 315 -0.44 5.14 -33.93
N ASP A 316 -0.84 4.68 -35.12
CA ASP A 316 -1.60 5.46 -36.11
C ASP A 316 -3.11 5.17 -36.11
N ASP A 317 -3.63 4.54 -35.04
CA ASP A 317 -5.06 4.28 -34.87
C ASP A 317 -5.87 5.60 -34.86
N GLU A 318 -6.88 5.69 -35.75
CA GLU A 318 -7.68 6.90 -35.91
C GLU A 318 -8.46 7.28 -34.64
N GLU A 319 -8.94 6.29 -33.87
CA GLU A 319 -9.71 6.51 -32.64
C GLU A 319 -8.78 6.95 -31.50
N MET A 320 -7.54 6.45 -31.47
CA MET A 320 -6.50 6.94 -30.56
C MET A 320 -6.22 8.43 -30.78
N LEU A 321 -5.94 8.83 -32.03
CA LEU A 321 -5.65 10.22 -32.38
C LEU A 321 -6.84 11.14 -32.05
N ALA A 322 -8.07 10.69 -32.31
CA ALA A 322 -9.27 11.44 -31.97
C ALA A 322 -9.46 11.59 -30.45
N LEU A 323 -9.18 10.53 -29.67
CA LEU A 323 -9.22 10.57 -28.21
C LEU A 323 -8.17 11.56 -27.67
N MET A 324 -6.93 11.49 -28.16
CA MET A 324 -5.85 12.40 -27.79
C MET A 324 -6.19 13.86 -28.08
N GLU A 325 -6.70 14.16 -29.28
CA GLU A 325 -7.10 15.52 -29.66
C GLU A 325 -8.20 16.05 -28.72
N ASN A 326 -9.22 15.24 -28.43
CA ASN A 326 -10.33 15.64 -27.56
C ASN A 326 -9.87 15.89 -26.12
N MET A 327 -9.05 14.98 -25.57
CA MET A 327 -8.50 15.14 -24.23
C MET A 327 -7.61 16.39 -24.14
N THR A 328 -6.72 16.58 -25.10
CA THR A 328 -5.82 17.75 -25.16
C THR A 328 -6.61 19.05 -25.26
N ALA A 329 -7.65 19.10 -26.10
CA ALA A 329 -8.51 20.28 -26.24
C ALA A 329 -9.22 20.67 -24.92
N ARG A 330 -9.28 19.76 -23.95
CA ARG A 330 -9.88 19.95 -22.62
C ARG A 330 -8.83 20.03 -21.49
N GLY A 331 -7.54 20.07 -21.83
CA GLY A 331 -6.44 20.12 -20.87
C GLY A 331 -6.14 18.80 -20.16
N GLY A 332 -6.59 17.67 -20.73
CA GLY A 332 -6.27 16.33 -20.27
C GLY A 332 -5.12 15.69 -21.05
N LYS A 333 -4.67 14.51 -20.57
CA LYS A 333 -3.59 13.71 -21.16
C LYS A 333 -4.03 12.26 -21.41
N PHE A 334 -3.64 11.73 -22.55
CA PHE A 334 -3.75 10.31 -22.90
C PHE A 334 -2.33 9.81 -23.11
N LEU A 335 -1.89 8.83 -22.32
CA LEU A 335 -0.54 8.29 -22.35
C LEU A 335 -0.62 6.88 -22.95
N PHE A 336 0.15 6.63 -24.02
CA PHE A 336 0.08 5.38 -24.77
C PHE A 336 1.45 4.77 -25.08
N ASP A 337 2.53 5.53 -24.90
CA ASP A 337 3.90 5.04 -24.86
C ASP A 337 4.59 5.41 -23.53
N ASP A 338 5.77 4.83 -23.32
CA ASP A 338 6.59 5.05 -22.11
C ASP A 338 7.33 6.41 -22.15
N GLU A 339 7.38 7.09 -23.30
CA GLU A 339 8.04 8.40 -23.45
C GLU A 339 7.15 9.54 -22.93
N ASP A 340 5.84 9.32 -22.89
CA ASP A 340 4.84 10.24 -22.35
C ASP A 340 4.87 10.38 -20.80
N GLU A 341 5.70 9.61 -20.09
CA GLU A 341 5.79 9.59 -18.62
C GLU A 341 6.44 10.82 -17.98
N GLU A 342 7.06 11.74 -18.75
CA GLU A 342 7.92 12.84 -18.23
C GLU A 342 7.22 13.89 -17.32
N GLU A 343 5.95 13.72 -16.96
CA GLU A 343 5.27 14.51 -15.93
C GLU A 343 4.59 13.61 -14.88
N GLU A 344 5.39 12.96 -14.03
CA GLU A 344 4.90 12.36 -12.79
C GLU A 344 4.58 13.47 -11.77
N GLU A 345 3.33 13.49 -11.26
CA GLU A 345 3.10 13.96 -9.90
C GLU A 345 3.59 12.86 -8.95
N PRO A 346 4.31 13.19 -7.87
CA PRO A 346 4.97 12.18 -7.04
C PRO A 346 3.95 11.13 -6.58
N ASP A 347 4.28 9.86 -6.80
CA ASP A 347 3.58 8.78 -6.13
C ASP A 347 3.71 9.00 -4.62
N ILE A 348 2.57 9.21 -3.96
CA ILE A 348 2.48 9.37 -2.51
C ILE A 348 2.94 8.11 -1.75
N ASN A 349 3.28 7.04 -2.47
CA ASN A 349 3.87 5.82 -1.93
C ASN A 349 5.41 5.81 -1.94
N GLU A 350 6.10 6.83 -2.51
CA GLU A 350 7.58 6.89 -2.58
C GLU A 350 8.20 8.14 -1.95
N GLN A 351 7.47 8.91 -1.13
CA GLN A 351 8.10 10.00 -0.39
C GLN A 351 8.99 9.46 0.75
N GLU A 352 10.28 9.28 0.48
CA GLU A 352 11.29 9.58 1.49
C GLU A 352 11.03 11.02 1.98
N PRO A 353 10.94 11.29 3.29
CA PRO A 353 10.75 12.65 3.75
C PRO A 353 11.99 13.47 3.36
N GLU A 354 11.81 14.45 2.46
CA GLU A 354 12.85 15.42 2.13
C GLU A 354 13.39 16.04 3.43
N ALA A 355 14.68 15.83 3.69
CA ALA A 355 15.37 16.47 4.78
C ALA A 355 15.35 17.99 4.58
N VAL A 356 14.75 18.70 5.53
CA VAL A 356 14.85 20.16 5.65
C VAL A 356 16.33 20.54 5.64
N PRO A 357 16.81 21.46 4.77
CA PRO A 357 18.23 21.71 4.61
C PRO A 357 18.80 22.33 5.88
N ALA A 358 19.68 21.59 6.55
CA ALA A 358 20.51 22.10 7.62
C ALA A 358 21.56 23.07 7.05
N ALA A 359 21.68 24.22 7.70
CA ALA A 359 22.63 25.27 7.39
C ALA A 359 24.09 24.78 7.36
N ALA A 360 24.87 25.39 6.49
CA ALA A 360 26.22 25.03 6.12
C ALA A 360 27.30 25.29 7.20
N GLU A 361 28.41 24.56 6.98
CA GLU A 361 29.80 24.75 7.45
C GLU A 361 30.14 24.45 8.91
N VAL A 362 31.03 23.47 9.15
CA VAL A 362 32.50 23.66 9.11
C VAL A 362 33.20 22.33 8.77
N ALA A 363 34.07 22.36 7.76
CA ALA A 363 34.96 21.29 7.36
C ALA A 363 36.20 21.16 8.27
N LYS A 364 36.67 19.92 8.52
CA LYS A 364 38.11 19.60 8.52
C LYS A 364 38.42 18.09 8.41
N VAL A 365 38.83 17.71 7.19
CA VAL A 365 40.01 16.90 6.80
C VAL A 365 40.46 15.80 7.76
N LEU A 366 40.43 14.54 7.30
CA LEU A 366 41.58 13.61 7.25
C LEU A 366 41.36 12.51 6.18
N SER A 367 42.41 12.24 5.40
CA SER A 367 42.51 11.35 4.23
C SER A 367 42.86 9.89 4.60
N PRO A 368 42.74 8.91 3.67
CA PRO A 368 42.47 7.50 3.99
C PRO A 368 43.73 6.66 4.26
N GLY A 369 43.63 5.79 5.27
CA GLY A 369 44.62 4.77 5.61
C GLY A 369 44.02 3.37 5.50
N GLN A 370 44.60 2.55 4.64
CA GLN A 370 44.28 1.15 4.40
C GLN A 370 44.49 0.29 5.66
N ALA A 371 43.54 -0.59 5.96
CA ALA A 371 43.80 -1.83 6.71
C ALA A 371 42.71 -2.86 6.39
N LYS A 372 43.10 -3.94 5.71
CA LYS A 372 42.28 -5.15 5.55
C LYS A 372 42.24 -5.89 6.89
N THR A 373 41.06 -6.34 7.32
CA THR A 373 40.87 -7.23 8.48
C THR A 373 40.52 -8.66 8.05
N PRO A 374 40.89 -9.69 8.84
CA PRO A 374 40.90 -11.09 8.42
C PRO A 374 39.55 -11.79 8.69
N ALA A 375 38.55 -11.56 7.84
CA ALA A 375 37.26 -12.26 7.90
C ALA A 375 36.83 -12.89 6.56
N ASP A 376 37.71 -12.88 5.55
CA ASP A 376 37.39 -13.36 4.19
C ASP A 376 37.75 -14.83 3.91
N ASN A 377 38.06 -15.64 4.93
CA ASN A 377 38.47 -17.04 4.72
C ASN A 377 37.37 -18.09 4.99
N ASP A 378 36.19 -17.70 5.48
CA ASP A 378 35.13 -18.67 5.83
C ASP A 378 34.15 -18.97 4.67
N ALA A 379 34.27 -18.23 3.54
CA ALA A 379 33.41 -18.42 2.37
C ALA A 379 33.94 -19.50 1.40
N ASP A 380 35.25 -19.76 1.39
CA ASP A 380 35.89 -20.71 0.47
C ASP A 380 35.83 -22.16 1.00
N ASP A 381 35.79 -22.35 2.31
CA ASP A 381 35.76 -23.70 2.93
C ASP A 381 34.38 -24.39 2.80
N LEU A 382 33.30 -23.63 2.56
CA LEU A 382 31.95 -24.18 2.37
C LEU A 382 31.72 -24.68 0.93
N ALA A 383 32.40 -24.08 -0.06
CA ALA A 383 32.33 -24.50 -1.46
C ALA A 383 33.00 -25.86 -1.70
N ASP A 384 34.10 -26.16 -0.99
CA ASP A 384 34.83 -27.42 -1.09
C ASP A 384 34.11 -28.61 -0.41
N LEU A 385 33.18 -28.35 0.51
CA LEU A 385 32.39 -29.38 1.17
C LEU A 385 31.20 -29.86 0.32
N LEU A 386 30.64 -28.97 -0.50
CA LEU A 386 29.48 -29.26 -1.36
C LEU A 386 29.85 -29.98 -2.68
N GLY A 387 31.12 -29.96 -3.08
CA GLY A 387 31.62 -30.65 -4.28
C GLY A 387 31.81 -32.18 -4.14
N LYS A 388 31.62 -32.77 -2.95
CA LYS A 388 31.94 -34.19 -2.69
C LYS A 388 30.74 -35.13 -2.53
N VAL A 389 29.52 -34.68 -2.82
CA VAL A 389 28.33 -35.56 -2.75
C VAL A 389 27.96 -36.07 -4.15
N SER A 390 28.53 -37.20 -4.55
CA SER A 390 28.09 -37.94 -5.72
C SER A 390 26.83 -38.73 -5.40
N LEU A 391 25.71 -38.42 -6.05
CA LEU A 391 24.52 -39.27 -6.08
C LEU A 391 24.79 -40.47 -7.00
N ASN A 392 24.90 -41.67 -6.43
CA ASN A 392 24.85 -42.91 -7.21
C ASN A 392 23.42 -43.11 -7.74
N LYS A 393 23.33 -43.42 -9.04
CA LYS A 393 22.10 -43.68 -9.79
C LYS A 393 21.28 -44.85 -9.25
#